data_AF-W6NWE7-F1
#
_entry.id   AF-W6NWE7-F1
#
_cell.length_a   1.000
_cell.length_b   1.000
_cell.length_c   1.000
_cell.angle_alpha   90.00
_cell.angle_beta   90.00
_cell.angle_gamma   90.00
#
_symmetry.space_group_name_H-M   'P 1'
#
loop_
_entity.id
_entity.type
_entity.pdbx_description
1 polymer ?
#
loop_
_entity_poly.entity_id
_entity_poly.type
_entity_poly.pdbx_seq_one_letter_code
_entity_poly.pdbx_strand_id
1 'polypeptide(L)'
;IVILNIPSYSGGANFWGSSKDEIFSAQSFDDRLLEVVALFGVIHVATSRVPNVVRLQNHRIAQCRHIRIVIMGNDPIPVQVDGEPWLQPPGIMQIVHKNRAQLLVRNPAFDAALKKWEEQKERTTAPSTPTSVSTSLLAAPNEDLSFVRRAAEFVQLVESEIAQLGVSSGFLEALEAAAVSVRAAEEEVSPRYFMSQEGPLKFLSGGHR
;
A
#
# COMPACT_ATOMS: atom_id res chain seq x y z
N ILE A 1 25.36 8.77 -7.77
CA ILE A 1 25.79 7.66 -6.89
C ILE A 1 25.10 7.85 -5.55
N VAL A 2 24.64 6.78 -4.92
CA VAL A 2 24.04 6.80 -3.58
C VAL A 2 24.85 5.87 -2.70
N ILE A 3 25.17 6.33 -1.49
CA ILE A 3 25.87 5.56 -0.47
C ILE A 3 24.97 5.54 0.76
N LEU A 4 24.66 4.34 1.25
CA LEU A 4 23.72 4.14 2.35
C LEU A 4 24.43 3.51 3.55
N ASN A 5 24.05 3.99 4.74
CA ASN A 5 24.32 3.38 6.03
C ASN A 5 23.05 2.79 6.67
N ILE A 6 21.87 3.25 6.22
CA ILE A 6 20.56 2.81 6.72
C ILE A 6 19.67 2.40 5.54
N PRO A 7 18.65 1.54 5.78
CA PRO A 7 17.88 0.94 4.70
C PRO A 7 16.83 1.84 4.05
N SER A 8 16.71 3.09 4.48
CA SER A 8 15.74 4.04 3.94
C SER A 8 16.39 5.37 3.60
N TYR A 9 15.96 5.95 2.48
CA TYR A 9 16.39 7.25 1.99
C TYR A 9 15.17 8.11 1.59
N SER A 10 15.24 9.43 1.80
CA SER A 10 14.29 10.44 1.29
C SER A 10 12.81 10.01 1.24
N GLY A 11 12.21 9.81 2.42
CA GLY A 11 10.80 9.46 2.55
C GLY A 11 10.49 7.96 2.39
N GLY A 12 11.44 7.09 2.75
CA GLY A 12 11.21 5.65 2.85
C GLY A 12 11.63 4.83 1.62
N ALA A 13 12.34 5.43 0.65
CA ALA A 13 12.87 4.69 -0.49
C ALA A 13 13.93 3.68 -0.04
N ASN A 14 13.83 2.45 -0.53
CA ASN A 14 14.82 1.39 -0.29
C ASN A 14 15.50 0.99 -1.61
N PHE A 15 16.73 1.49 -1.80
CA PHE A 15 17.51 1.22 -3.01
C PHE A 15 18.31 -0.09 -2.98
N TRP A 16 18.58 -0.66 -1.79
CA TRP A 16 19.39 -1.88 -1.69
C TRP A 16 18.55 -3.16 -1.85
N GLY A 17 17.32 -3.15 -1.33
CA GLY A 17 16.51 -4.35 -1.20
C GLY A 17 16.62 -4.98 0.18
N SER A 18 15.70 -5.90 0.46
CA SER A 18 15.61 -6.60 1.75
C SER A 18 16.13 -8.04 1.68
N SER A 19 16.48 -8.51 0.49
CA SER A 19 16.89 -9.90 0.24
C SER A 19 18.39 -9.98 0.05
N LYS A 20 18.97 -11.06 0.58
CA LYS A 20 20.33 -11.49 0.23
C LYS A 20 20.30 -12.17 -1.13
N ASP A 21 21.31 -11.91 -1.95
CA ASP A 21 21.53 -12.60 -3.22
C ASP A 21 22.93 -13.26 -3.23
N GLU A 22 23.34 -13.82 -4.36
CA GLU A 22 24.62 -14.55 -4.47
C GLU A 22 25.86 -13.67 -4.22
N ILE A 23 25.77 -12.38 -4.59
CA ILE A 23 26.90 -11.42 -4.54
C ILE A 23 26.88 -10.55 -3.29
N PHE A 24 25.68 -10.16 -2.84
CA PHE A 24 25.49 -9.13 -1.83
C PHE A 24 24.64 -9.64 -0.66
N SER A 25 24.99 -9.20 0.54
CA SER A 25 24.20 -9.50 1.74
C SER A 25 22.95 -8.63 1.81
N ALA A 26 21.97 -9.08 2.58
CA ALA A 26 20.88 -8.20 3.00
C ALA A 26 21.48 -6.99 3.74
N GLN A 27 20.92 -5.81 3.51
CA GLN A 27 21.39 -4.59 4.15
C GLN A 27 21.20 -4.66 5.66
N SER A 28 22.21 -4.24 6.41
CA SER A 28 22.12 -4.02 7.84
C SER A 28 22.84 -2.73 8.22
N PHE A 29 22.29 -1.97 9.17
CA PHE A 29 22.90 -0.71 9.63
C PHE A 29 23.96 -0.93 10.73
N ASP A 30 24.11 -2.16 11.23
CA ASP A 30 24.94 -2.50 12.39
C ASP A 30 26.14 -3.43 12.07
N ASP A 31 26.31 -3.82 10.80
CA ASP A 31 27.36 -4.71 10.31
C ASP A 31 28.66 -3.97 9.89
N ARG A 32 28.62 -2.63 9.95
CA ARG A 32 29.68 -1.69 9.54
C ARG A 32 29.97 -1.69 8.04
N LEU A 33 29.04 -2.13 7.22
CA LEU A 33 29.12 -2.02 5.77
C LEU A 33 28.33 -0.80 5.30
N LEU A 34 28.82 -0.22 4.21
CA LEU A 34 28.13 0.82 3.46
C LEU A 34 27.72 0.24 2.12
N GLU A 35 26.47 0.44 1.75
CA GLU A 35 25.91 0.05 0.47
C GLU A 35 26.14 1.12 -0.58
N VAL A 36 26.73 0.74 -1.72
CA VAL A 36 26.99 1.66 -2.83
C VAL A 36 26.10 1.29 -4.01
N VAL A 37 25.29 2.25 -4.47
CA VAL A 37 24.33 2.06 -5.56
C VAL A 37 24.49 3.17 -6.61
N ALA A 38 24.43 2.81 -7.89
CA ALA A 38 24.28 3.79 -8.97
C ALA A 38 22.81 3.98 -9.35
N LEU A 39 22.44 5.21 -9.69
CA LEU A 39 21.12 5.54 -10.21
C LEU A 39 21.30 6.06 -11.63
N PHE A 40 20.59 5.46 -12.59
CA PHE A 40 20.62 5.83 -13.99
C PHE A 40 19.24 6.43 -14.34
N GLY A 41 19.08 7.72 -14.08
CA GLY A 41 17.86 8.47 -14.42
C GLY A 41 16.78 8.53 -13.34
N VAL A 42 15.79 9.41 -13.58
CA VAL A 42 14.70 9.74 -12.64
C VAL A 42 13.75 8.57 -12.36
N ILE A 43 13.64 7.63 -13.31
CA ILE A 43 12.77 6.45 -13.19
C ILE A 43 13.18 5.59 -11.98
N HIS A 44 14.48 5.46 -11.71
CA HIS A 44 14.97 4.66 -10.57
C HIS A 44 14.56 5.24 -9.21
N VAL A 45 14.46 6.57 -9.13
CA VAL A 45 13.99 7.25 -7.91
C VAL A 45 12.48 7.07 -7.75
N ALA A 46 11.71 7.18 -8.84
CA ALA A 46 10.25 7.06 -8.83
C ALA A 46 9.77 5.65 -8.46
N THR A 47 10.41 4.59 -8.99
CA THR A 47 10.01 3.20 -8.73
C THR A 47 10.42 2.69 -7.34
N SER A 48 11.33 3.37 -6.64
CA SER A 48 11.79 2.97 -5.30
C SER A 48 10.71 3.06 -4.21
N ARG A 49 9.62 3.79 -4.49
CA ARG A 49 8.51 4.03 -3.56
C ARG A 49 7.31 3.10 -3.73
N VAL A 50 7.28 2.32 -4.81
CA VAL A 50 6.12 1.49 -5.15
C VAL A 50 6.41 0.03 -4.81
N PRO A 51 5.78 -0.55 -3.77
CA PRO A 51 5.84 -1.98 -3.55
C PRO A 51 5.18 -2.69 -4.75
N ASN A 52 5.88 -3.69 -5.32
CA ASN A 52 5.48 -4.54 -6.46
C ASN A 52 5.79 -4.06 -7.89
N VAL A 53 6.38 -2.88 -8.09
CA VAL A 53 6.96 -2.51 -9.40
C VAL A 53 8.37 -3.10 -9.48
N VAL A 54 8.74 -3.67 -10.64
CA VAL A 54 10.05 -4.28 -10.91
C VAL A 54 11.14 -3.35 -10.39
N ARG A 55 11.67 -3.68 -9.21
CA ARG A 55 12.70 -2.88 -8.57
C ARG A 55 13.91 -2.99 -9.50
N LEU A 56 14.38 -1.86 -10.00
CA LEU A 56 15.59 -1.76 -10.84
C LEU A 56 16.84 -2.05 -9.97
N GLN A 57 16.87 -3.24 -9.36
CA GLN A 57 17.76 -3.76 -8.33
C GLN A 57 19.20 -4.01 -8.81
N ASN A 58 19.54 -3.59 -10.04
CA ASN A 58 20.73 -4.09 -10.73
C ASN A 58 21.90 -3.11 -10.75
N HIS A 59 21.84 -2.06 -9.92
CA HIS A 59 22.93 -1.07 -9.85
C HIS A 59 23.61 -1.05 -8.48
N ARG A 60 23.54 -2.15 -7.73
CA ARG A 60 24.38 -2.38 -6.55
C ARG A 60 25.82 -2.56 -7.01
N ILE A 61 26.70 -1.70 -6.55
CA ILE A 61 28.11 -1.68 -6.94
C ILE A 61 28.95 -2.44 -5.91
N ALA A 62 28.75 -2.16 -4.61
CA ALA A 62 29.58 -2.72 -3.55
C ALA A 62 28.89 -2.68 -2.17
N GLN A 63 29.31 -3.58 -1.28
CA GLN A 63 29.24 -3.40 0.18
C GLN A 63 30.66 -3.33 0.74
N CYS A 64 31.00 -2.26 1.44
CA CYS A 64 32.37 -2.05 1.90
C CYS A 64 32.46 -1.16 3.14
N ARG A 65 33.59 -1.20 3.85
CA ARG A 65 33.81 -0.42 5.09
C ARG A 65 34.47 0.94 4.86
N HIS A 66 35.14 1.10 3.72
CA HIS A 66 35.90 2.29 3.37
C HIS A 66 35.64 2.61 1.91
N ILE A 67 35.12 3.81 1.66
CA ILE A 67 34.86 4.31 0.31
C ILE A 67 35.78 5.49 0.05
N ARG A 68 36.47 5.45 -1.09
CA ARG A 68 37.26 6.57 -1.61
C ARG A 68 36.70 6.97 -2.96
N ILE A 69 36.11 8.16 -3.03
CA ILE A 69 35.59 8.76 -4.26
C ILE A 69 36.62 9.76 -4.76
N VAL A 70 37.02 9.62 -6.02
CA VAL A 70 37.92 10.57 -6.71
C VAL A 70 37.08 11.34 -7.71
N ILE A 71 36.90 12.64 -7.45
CA ILE A 71 36.16 13.56 -8.30
C ILE A 71 37.18 14.26 -9.18
N MET A 72 37.15 13.93 -10.47
CA MET A 72 38.01 14.49 -11.49
C MET A 72 37.31 15.64 -12.22
N GLY A 73 38.06 16.39 -13.02
CA GLY A 73 37.56 17.55 -13.76
C GLY A 73 37.83 18.87 -13.03
N ASN A 74 37.22 19.94 -13.54
CA ASN A 74 37.41 21.30 -13.02
C ASN A 74 36.15 21.85 -12.32
N ASP A 75 34.98 21.32 -12.65
CA ASP A 75 33.71 21.81 -12.13
C ASP A 75 33.31 21.07 -10.85
N PRO A 76 32.76 21.78 -9.85
CA PRO A 76 32.26 21.14 -8.65
C PRO A 76 30.98 20.35 -8.94
N ILE A 77 30.76 19.26 -8.19
CA ILE A 77 29.56 18.41 -8.31
C ILE A 77 28.60 18.63 -7.12
N PRO A 78 27.28 18.53 -7.32
CA PRO A 78 26.34 18.60 -6.20
C PRO A 78 26.43 17.34 -5.34
N VAL A 79 26.54 17.52 -4.03
CA VAL A 79 26.54 16.46 -3.03
C VAL A 79 25.53 16.81 -1.93
N GLN A 80 24.91 15.79 -1.36
CA GLN A 80 24.00 15.92 -0.23
C GLN A 80 24.24 14.77 0.74
N VAL A 81 24.36 15.06 2.03
CA VAL A 81 24.47 14.06 3.10
C VAL A 81 23.50 14.44 4.20
N ASP A 82 22.65 13.48 4.59
CA ASP A 82 21.68 13.61 5.69
C ASP A 82 20.83 14.90 5.68
N GLY A 83 20.55 15.44 4.49
CA GLY A 83 19.76 16.65 4.30
C GLY A 83 20.57 17.92 4.00
N GLU A 84 21.87 17.91 4.24
CA GLU A 84 22.75 19.07 4.05
C GLU A 84 23.40 19.02 2.65
N PRO A 85 23.06 19.96 1.74
CA PRO A 85 23.63 20.00 0.40
C PRO A 85 24.88 20.91 0.33
N TRP A 86 25.84 20.54 -0.53
CA TRP A 86 26.96 21.41 -0.90
C TRP A 86 27.47 21.11 -2.31
N LEU A 87 28.26 22.04 -2.86
CA LEU A 87 29.03 21.81 -4.09
C LEU A 87 30.41 21.28 -3.71
N GLN A 88 30.69 20.03 -4.08
CA GLN A 88 31.96 19.38 -3.81
C GLN A 88 32.95 19.69 -4.94
N PRO A 89 34.06 20.42 -4.67
CA PRO A 89 35.10 20.64 -5.67
C PRO A 89 35.81 19.33 -6.05
N PRO A 90 36.50 19.31 -7.20
CA PRO A 90 37.38 18.21 -7.58
C PRO A 90 38.36 17.85 -6.47
N GLY A 91 38.58 16.55 -6.25
CA GLY A 91 39.37 16.07 -5.13
C GLY A 91 39.01 14.66 -4.69
N ILE A 92 39.40 14.32 -3.46
CA ILE A 92 39.17 12.99 -2.88
C ILE A 92 38.22 13.13 -1.70
N MET A 93 37.13 12.37 -1.72
CA MET A 93 36.21 12.23 -0.60
C MET A 93 36.33 10.81 -0.01
N GLN A 94 36.50 10.74 1.31
CA GLN A 94 36.58 9.48 2.04
C GLN A 94 35.40 9.32 2.98
N ILE A 95 34.73 8.17 2.89
CA ILE A 95 33.59 7.84 3.73
C ILE A 95 33.92 6.57 4.51
N VAL A 96 33.85 6.70 5.83
CA VAL A 96 34.17 5.65 6.81
C VAL A 96 33.23 5.75 7.99
N HIS A 97 32.89 4.61 8.59
CA HIS A 97 32.28 4.62 9.92
C HIS A 97 33.28 5.17 10.94
N LYS A 98 32.83 6.16 11.72
CA LYS A 98 33.60 6.71 12.84
C LYS A 98 33.03 6.24 14.17
N ASN A 99 31.81 6.67 14.48
CA ASN A 99 31.15 6.43 15.75
C ASN A 99 29.96 5.49 15.58
N ARG A 100 29.45 5.00 16.72
CA ARG A 100 28.18 4.27 16.79
C ARG A 100 27.31 4.91 17.86
N ALA A 101 26.02 4.96 17.58
CA ALA A 101 25.00 5.29 18.56
C ALA A 101 24.18 4.03 18.86
N GLN A 102 23.69 3.91 20.09
CA GLN A 102 22.66 2.94 20.42
C GLN A 102 21.31 3.53 20.01
N LEU A 103 20.56 2.78 19.22
CA LEU A 103 19.24 3.18 18.74
C LEU A 103 18.21 2.20 19.30
N LEU A 104 17.05 2.70 19.71
CA LEU A 104 15.91 1.85 19.98
C LEU A 104 15.35 1.37 18.63
N VAL A 105 15.32 0.05 18.43
CA VAL A 105 14.85 -0.54 17.18
C VAL A 105 13.58 -1.33 17.47
N ARG A 106 12.61 -1.20 16.56
CA ARG A 106 11.40 -2.01 16.58
C ARG A 106 11.79 -3.48 16.41
N ASN A 107 11.26 -4.37 17.26
CA ASN A 107 11.57 -5.80 17.21
C ASN A 107 10.56 -6.53 16.31
N PRO A 108 10.94 -6.93 15.07
CA PRO A 108 10.00 -7.55 14.14
C PRO A 108 9.49 -8.91 14.61
N ALA A 109 10.29 -9.64 15.41
CA ALA A 109 9.89 -10.92 15.97
C ALA A 109 8.82 -10.73 17.05
N PHE A 110 8.95 -9.67 17.86
CA PHE A 110 7.93 -9.30 18.82
C PHE A 110 6.64 -8.88 18.11
N ASP A 111 6.72 -8.05 17.07
CA ASP A 111 5.55 -7.65 16.28
C ASP A 111 4.85 -8.87 15.65
N ALA A 112 5.64 -9.80 15.10
CA ALA A 112 5.09 -11.03 14.52
C ALA A 112 4.41 -11.91 15.58
N ALA A 113 4.97 -11.98 16.80
CA ALA A 113 4.37 -12.70 17.90
C ALA A 113 3.08 -12.02 18.40
N LEU A 114 3.09 -10.69 18.52
CA LEU A 114 1.93 -9.90 18.90
C LEU A 114 0.79 -10.07 17.89
N LYS A 115 1.10 -9.96 16.59
CA LYS A 115 0.13 -10.19 15.52
C LYS A 115 -0.47 -11.60 15.57
N LYS A 116 0.37 -12.63 15.75
CA LYS A 116 -0.12 -14.01 15.90
C LYS A 116 -1.05 -14.17 17.12
N TRP A 117 -0.72 -13.52 18.23
CA TRP A 117 -1.53 -13.56 19.45
C TRP A 117 -2.88 -12.84 19.26
N GLU A 118 -2.88 -11.68 18.60
CA GLU A 118 -4.10 -10.93 18.26
C GLU A 118 -5.04 -11.75 17.37
N GLU A 119 -4.52 -12.36 16.29
CA GLU A 119 -5.33 -13.21 15.42
C GLU A 119 -5.87 -14.46 16.16
N GLN A 120 -5.13 -15.01 17.13
CA GLN A 120 -5.59 -16.13 17.96
C GLN A 120 -6.69 -15.69 18.94
N LYS A 121 -6.59 -14.49 19.50
CA LYS A 121 -7.62 -13.90 20.36
C LYS A 121 -8.93 -13.71 19.57
N GLU A 122 -8.86 -13.13 18.38
CA GLU A 122 -10.02 -12.93 17.50
C GLU A 122 -10.70 -14.26 17.12
N ARG A 123 -9.91 -15.29 16.81
CA ARG A 123 -10.42 -16.66 16.56
C ARG A 123 -11.08 -17.29 17.79
N THR A 124 -10.65 -16.93 19.00
CA THR A 124 -11.19 -17.49 20.26
C THR A 124 -12.45 -16.76 20.72
N THR A 125 -12.65 -15.51 20.32
CA THR A 125 -13.84 -14.70 20.67
C THR A 125 -15.00 -14.81 19.69
N ALA A 126 -14.83 -15.49 18.55
CA ALA A 126 -15.95 -15.78 17.64
C ALA A 126 -16.84 -16.87 18.26
N PRO A 127 -18.15 -16.64 18.48
CA PRO A 127 -19.04 -17.65 19.03
C PRO A 127 -19.14 -18.81 18.04
N SER A 128 -18.65 -19.98 18.43
CA SER A 128 -18.92 -21.23 17.70
C SER A 128 -20.39 -21.56 17.94
N THR A 129 -21.28 -21.22 17.02
CA THR A 129 -22.70 -21.55 17.13
C THR A 129 -22.83 -23.09 17.10
N PRO A 130 -23.34 -23.74 18.16
CA PRO A 130 -23.58 -25.17 18.14
C PRO A 130 -24.86 -25.43 17.32
N THR A 131 -24.75 -26.18 16.23
CA THR A 131 -25.91 -26.68 15.49
C THR A 131 -26.62 -27.74 16.33
N SER A 132 -27.74 -27.38 16.97
CA SER A 132 -28.68 -28.35 17.53
C SER A 132 -29.77 -28.67 16.51
N VAL A 133 -29.80 -29.92 16.06
CA VAL A 133 -30.96 -30.56 15.42
C VAL A 133 -32.10 -30.70 16.44
N SER A 134 -33.32 -30.28 16.09
CA SER A 134 -34.56 -31.08 16.24
C SER A 134 -35.82 -30.35 15.75
N THR A 135 -36.59 -31.12 14.99
CA THR A 135 -37.90 -30.96 14.36
C THR A 135 -39.03 -30.61 15.36
N SER A 136 -40.02 -29.80 14.96
CA SER A 136 -41.49 -30.07 15.00
C SER A 136 -42.36 -28.79 14.95
N LEU A 137 -43.53 -28.92 14.29
CA LEU A 137 -44.45 -27.89 13.82
C LEU A 137 -45.45 -27.34 14.86
N LEU A 138 -46.04 -26.19 14.48
CA LEU A 138 -47.35 -25.58 14.85
C LEU A 138 -47.35 -24.45 15.91
N ALA A 139 -47.38 -23.20 15.44
CA ALA A 139 -48.37 -22.16 15.78
C ALA A 139 -48.03 -20.82 15.07
N ALA A 140 -49.02 -20.20 14.42
CA ALA A 140 -48.94 -18.92 13.69
C ALA A 140 -49.04 -17.69 14.64
N PRO A 141 -49.25 -16.44 14.16
CA PRO A 141 -48.61 -15.62 13.11
C PRO A 141 -48.17 -14.23 13.63
N ASN A 142 -47.17 -13.58 13.01
CA ASN A 142 -47.22 -12.18 12.52
C ASN A 142 -45.85 -11.53 12.30
N GLU A 143 -45.82 -10.73 11.21
CA GLU A 143 -44.84 -9.71 10.82
C GLU A 143 -43.48 -10.19 10.29
N ASP A 144 -43.38 -10.32 8.95
CA ASP A 144 -42.17 -10.08 8.12
C ASP A 144 -42.36 -10.49 6.64
N LEU A 145 -43.49 -11.11 6.30
CA LEU A 145 -43.73 -11.77 5.00
C LEU A 145 -44.01 -10.84 3.80
N SER A 146 -44.06 -9.50 3.95
CA SER A 146 -44.44 -8.60 2.84
C SER A 146 -43.27 -8.14 1.96
N PHE A 147 -42.04 -8.13 2.50
CA PHE A 147 -40.84 -7.73 1.77
C PHE A 147 -40.18 -8.93 1.10
N VAL A 148 -40.05 -10.06 1.81
CA VAL A 148 -39.48 -11.31 1.28
C VAL A 148 -40.28 -11.83 0.10
N ARG A 149 -41.61 -11.69 0.13
CA ARG A 149 -42.47 -12.07 -1.01
C ARG A 149 -42.19 -11.21 -2.26
N ARG A 150 -42.01 -9.90 -2.08
CA ARG A 150 -41.66 -8.98 -3.18
C ARG A 150 -40.23 -9.20 -3.69
N ALA A 151 -39.30 -9.55 -2.80
CA ALA A 151 -37.93 -9.91 -3.17
C ALA A 151 -37.89 -11.22 -3.98
N ALA A 152 -38.70 -12.21 -3.61
CA ALA A 152 -38.80 -13.47 -4.33
C ALA A 152 -39.41 -13.30 -5.74
N GLU A 153 -40.44 -12.45 -5.89
CA GLU A 153 -41.06 -12.16 -7.19
C GLU A 153 -40.10 -11.45 -8.15
N PHE A 154 -39.22 -10.58 -7.63
CA PHE A 154 -38.21 -9.89 -8.44
C PHE A 154 -37.06 -10.81 -8.86
N VAL A 155 -36.60 -11.70 -7.98
CA VAL A 155 -35.56 -12.71 -8.31
C VAL A 155 -36.06 -13.63 -9.43
N GLN A 156 -37.33 -14.05 -9.39
CA GLN A 156 -37.89 -14.90 -10.44
C GLN A 156 -37.99 -14.21 -11.82
N LEU A 157 -38.20 -12.89 -11.85
CA LEU A 157 -38.20 -12.12 -13.10
C LEU A 157 -36.80 -12.10 -13.73
N VAL A 158 -35.77 -11.84 -12.92
CA VAL A 158 -34.37 -11.81 -13.36
C VAL A 158 -33.90 -13.19 -13.83
N GLU A 159 -34.26 -14.25 -13.11
CA GLU A 159 -33.97 -15.63 -13.52
C GLU A 159 -34.65 -16.01 -14.85
N SER A 160 -35.87 -15.51 -15.10
CA SER A 160 -36.59 -15.75 -16.35
C SER A 160 -35.99 -15.04 -17.56
N GLU A 161 -35.45 -13.83 -17.37
CA GLU A 161 -34.79 -13.04 -18.42
C GLU A 161 -33.43 -13.64 -18.80
N ILE A 162 -32.68 -14.12 -17.79
CA ILE A 162 -31.40 -14.85 -17.96
C ILE A 162 -31.61 -16.15 -18.75
N ALA A 163 -32.71 -16.85 -18.50
CA ALA A 163 -33.07 -18.08 -19.20
C ALA A 163 -33.43 -17.84 -20.69
N GLN A 164 -33.99 -16.68 -21.05
CA GLN A 164 -34.30 -16.34 -22.44
C GLN A 164 -33.07 -15.95 -23.28
N LEU A 165 -32.02 -15.44 -22.65
CA LEU A 165 -30.82 -14.92 -23.33
C LEU A 165 -29.64 -15.91 -23.40
N GLY A 166 -29.77 -17.10 -22.78
CA GLY A 166 -28.81 -18.20 -22.96
C GLY A 166 -27.40 -17.93 -22.40
N VAL A 167 -27.30 -17.23 -21.26
CA VAL A 167 -26.01 -16.94 -20.60
C VAL A 167 -25.57 -18.13 -19.74
N SER A 168 -24.31 -18.58 -19.89
CA SER A 168 -23.76 -19.70 -19.11
C SER A 168 -23.51 -19.33 -17.64
N SER A 169 -23.72 -20.28 -16.73
CA SER A 169 -23.60 -20.15 -15.27
C SER A 169 -22.30 -19.51 -14.75
N GLY A 170 -21.18 -19.69 -15.45
CA GLY A 170 -19.89 -19.10 -15.04
C GLY A 170 -19.78 -17.57 -15.17
N PHE A 171 -20.60 -16.93 -16.02
CA PHE A 171 -20.60 -15.46 -16.16
C PHE A 171 -21.34 -14.76 -15.02
N LEU A 172 -22.38 -15.40 -14.50
CA LEU A 172 -23.17 -14.87 -13.37
C LEU A 172 -22.40 -14.94 -12.05
N GLU A 173 -21.66 -16.03 -11.81
CA GLU A 173 -20.81 -16.15 -10.61
C GLU A 173 -19.69 -15.10 -10.58
N ALA A 174 -19.11 -14.75 -11.73
CA ALA A 174 -18.08 -13.73 -11.83
C ALA A 174 -18.63 -12.30 -11.62
N LEU A 175 -19.85 -12.03 -12.09
CA LEU A 175 -20.51 -10.73 -11.96
C LEU A 175 -20.95 -10.45 -10.51
N GLU A 176 -21.42 -11.48 -9.80
CA GLU A 176 -21.81 -11.39 -8.38
C GLU A 176 -20.60 -11.14 -7.46
N ALA A 177 -19.49 -11.83 -7.70
CA ALA A 177 -18.26 -11.63 -6.92
C ALA A 177 -17.66 -10.22 -7.09
N ALA A 178 -17.75 -9.65 -8.30
CA ALA A 178 -17.31 -8.29 -8.59
C ALA A 178 -18.24 -7.23 -7.96
N ALA A 179 -19.56 -7.45 -8.01
CA ALA A 179 -20.55 -6.52 -7.46
C ALA A 179 -20.47 -6.38 -5.92
N VAL A 180 -20.13 -7.46 -5.20
CA VAL A 180 -19.97 -7.43 -3.73
C VAL A 180 -18.72 -6.62 -3.33
N SER A 181 -17.63 -6.73 -4.09
CA SER A 181 -16.38 -6.03 -3.80
C SER A 181 -16.47 -4.52 -3.99
N VAL A 182 -17.29 -4.06 -4.95
CA VAL A 182 -17.50 -2.63 -5.22
C VAL A 182 -18.36 -1.95 -4.16
N ARG A 183 -19.40 -2.62 -3.66
CA ARG A 183 -20.34 -2.03 -2.68
C ARG A 183 -19.71 -1.78 -1.31
N ALA A 184 -18.76 -2.61 -0.90
CA ALA A 184 -18.06 -2.42 0.37
C ALA A 184 -17.10 -1.22 0.34
N ALA A 185 -16.68 -0.77 -0.84
CA ALA A 185 -15.76 0.36 -0.98
C ALA A 185 -16.47 1.74 -0.96
N GLU A 186 -17.79 1.80 -1.15
CA GLU A 186 -18.53 3.05 -1.34
C GLU A 186 -19.19 3.63 -0.07
N GLU A 187 -19.26 2.93 1.06
CA GLU A 187 -19.96 3.42 2.26
C GLU A 187 -19.15 4.33 3.21
N GLU A 188 -17.83 4.56 3.04
CA GLU A 188 -17.07 5.38 4.01
C GLU A 188 -16.90 6.88 3.69
N VAL A 189 -17.31 7.41 2.52
CA VAL A 189 -17.05 8.84 2.19
C VAL A 189 -18.32 9.62 1.83
N SER A 190 -19.24 9.69 2.81
CA SER A 190 -20.13 10.79 3.23
C SER A 190 -21.12 11.46 2.24
N PRO A 191 -22.37 11.74 2.67
CA PRO A 191 -22.78 13.17 2.69
C PRO A 191 -23.90 13.53 3.69
N ARG A 192 -23.87 14.76 4.24
CA ARG A 192 -25.06 15.51 4.71
C ARG A 192 -24.76 17.01 4.57
N TYR A 193 -25.62 17.90 4.08
CA TYR A 193 -27.08 17.93 3.89
C TYR A 193 -27.38 19.07 2.86
N PHE A 194 -28.35 18.91 1.94
CA PHE A 194 -29.68 19.59 1.94
C PHE A 194 -29.61 21.15 1.92
N MET A 195 -30.35 21.93 1.13
CA MET A 195 -31.63 21.73 0.42
C MET A 195 -31.97 23.00 -0.40
N SER A 196 -32.70 22.81 -1.51
CA SER A 196 -33.87 23.59 -2.00
C SER A 196 -33.83 25.11 -2.32
N GLN A 197 -34.20 25.40 -3.58
CA GLN A 197 -35.42 26.12 -4.06
C GLN A 197 -35.24 27.32 -5.02
N GLU A 198 -35.87 27.13 -6.20
CA GLU A 198 -36.59 28.01 -7.14
C GLU A 198 -36.16 29.45 -7.52
N GLY A 199 -36.12 29.69 -8.84
CA GLY A 199 -36.76 30.87 -9.47
C GLY A 199 -35.84 31.82 -10.27
N PRO A 200 -36.24 32.38 -11.44
CA PRO A 200 -35.33 32.68 -12.54
C PRO A 200 -35.02 34.17 -12.83
N LEU A 201 -33.96 34.37 -13.62
CA LEU A 201 -33.61 35.52 -14.48
C LEU A 201 -33.31 36.89 -13.83
N LYS A 202 -32.08 37.38 -14.03
CA LYS A 202 -31.79 38.59 -14.85
C LYS A 202 -30.28 38.85 -15.00
N PHE A 203 -29.87 39.04 -16.25
CA PHE A 203 -28.64 39.73 -16.63
C PHE A 203 -28.58 41.13 -15.99
N LEU A 204 -27.40 41.58 -15.58
CA LEU A 204 -26.94 42.96 -15.76
C LEU A 204 -25.40 43.03 -15.67
N SER A 205 -24.85 43.84 -16.56
CA SER A 205 -23.43 44.10 -16.78
C SER A 205 -22.90 45.24 -15.88
N GLY A 206 -21.58 45.34 -15.76
CA GLY A 206 -20.84 46.49 -15.23
C GLY A 206 -19.85 46.03 -14.16
N GLY A 207 -18.57 46.36 -14.16
CA GLY A 207 -17.90 47.51 -14.75
C GLY A 207 -17.00 48.11 -13.67
N HIS A 208 -15.69 48.11 -13.94
CA HIS A 208 -14.62 48.94 -13.35
C HIS A 208 -14.59 49.20 -11.83
N ARG A 209 -13.50 48.79 -11.19
CA ARG A 209 -12.35 49.67 -10.96
C ARG A 209 -11.08 48.88 -10.71
#